data_AF-A0A4Q1KIH9-F1
#
_entry.id   AF-A0A4Q1KIH9-F1
#
_cell.length_a   1.000
_cell.length_b   1.000
_cell.length_c   1.000
_cell.angle_alpha   90.00
_cell.angle_beta   90.00
_cell.angle_gamma   90.00
#
_symmetry.space_group_name_H-M   'P 1'
#
loop_
_entity.id
_entity.type
_entity.pdbx_description
1 polymer ?
#
loop_
_entity_poly.entity_id
_entity_poly.type
_entity_poly.pdbx_seq_one_letter_code
_entity_poly.pdbx_strand_id
1 'polypeptide(L)' 'MNEHQQWQRRTALAKRERDKAEAKNSNLPMSDDMLDAAAAAYVGATAAQVKAWRSGR' A
#
# COMPACT_ATOMS: atom_id res chain seq x y z
N MET A 1 -15.83 -10.16 -5.91
CA MET A 1 -14.86 -9.46 -5.04
C MET A 1 -15.66 -8.56 -4.11
N ASN A 2 -15.64 -8.84 -2.81
CA ASN A 2 -16.48 -8.15 -1.81
C ASN A 2 -16.19 -6.63 -1.84
N GLU A 3 -17.20 -5.77 -1.67
CA GLU A 3 -17.02 -4.29 -1.68
C GLU A 3 -15.93 -3.86 -0.71
N HIS A 4 -15.88 -4.51 0.45
CA HIS A 4 -14.85 -4.29 1.46
C HIS A 4 -13.43 -4.59 0.94
N GLN A 5 -13.22 -5.70 0.22
CA GLN A 5 -11.91 -6.04 -0.36
C GLN A 5 -11.51 -5.07 -1.48
N GLN A 6 -12.48 -4.59 -2.27
CA GLN A 6 -12.19 -3.58 -3.29
C GLN A 6 -11.81 -2.25 -2.66
N TRP A 7 -12.49 -1.85 -1.58
CA TRP A 7 -12.12 -0.68 -0.79
C TRP A 7 -10.71 -0.83 -0.21
N GLN A 8 -10.40 -1.96 0.43
CA GLN A 8 -9.05 -2.23 0.97
C GLN A 8 -7.98 -2.11 -0.11
N ARG A 9 -8.21 -2.74 -1.27
CA ARG A 9 -7.28 -2.70 -2.41
C ARG A 9 -7.02 -1.27 -2.90
N ARG A 10 -8.08 -0.52 -3.22
CA ARG A 10 -7.95 0.84 -3.76
C ARG A 10 -7.30 1.78 -2.75
N THR A 11 -7.70 1.69 -1.49
CA THR A 11 -7.21 2.55 -0.42
C THR A 11 -5.76 2.23 -0.07
N ALA A 12 -5.35 0.96 -0.01
CA ALA A 12 -3.97 0.57 0.25
C ALA A 12 -3.02 1.06 -0.85
N LEU A 13 -3.39 0.85 -2.13
CA LEU A 13 -2.57 1.31 -3.25
C LEU A 13 -2.45 2.84 -3.29
N ALA A 14 -3.53 3.57 -3.01
CA ALA A 14 -3.48 5.02 -2.93
C ALA A 14 -2.61 5.54 -1.77
N LYS A 15 -2.69 4.90 -0.59
CA LYS A 15 -1.86 5.24 0.57
C LYS A 15 -0.38 5.02 0.28
N ARG A 16 -0.05 3.87 -0.30
CA ARG A 16 1.30 3.52 -0.71
C ARG A 16 1.92 4.54 -1.66
N GLU A 17 1.18 4.96 -2.69
CA GLU A 17 1.67 5.95 -3.66
C GLU A 17 1.90 7.32 -3.03
N ARG A 18 1.02 7.72 -2.09
CA ARG A 18 1.24 8.94 -1.28
C ARG A 18 2.51 8.85 -0.45
N ASP A 19 2.69 7.75 0.29
CA ASP A 19 3.83 7.56 1.16
C ASP A 19 5.14 7.49 0.35
N LYS A 20 5.10 6.90 -0.85
CA LYS A 20 6.23 6.91 -1.79
C LYS A 20 6.58 8.31 -2.28
N ALA A 21 5.57 9.12 -2.61
CA ALA A 21 5.76 10.50 -3.03
C ALA A 21 6.31 11.38 -1.88
N GLU A 22 5.80 11.18 -0.66
CA GLU A 22 6.26 11.86 0.55
C GLU A 22 7.71 11.48 0.89
N ALA A 23 8.04 10.18 0.86
CA ALA A 23 9.40 9.70 1.06
C ALA A 23 10.39 10.30 0.05
N LYS A 24 9.98 10.39 -1.23
CA LYS A 24 10.76 11.05 -2.28
C LYS A 24 10.96 12.54 -1.99
N ASN A 25 9.92 13.24 -1.53
CA ASN A 25 9.98 14.66 -1.22
C ASN A 25 10.87 14.94 0.02
N SER A 26 10.79 14.07 1.02
CA SER A 26 11.55 14.17 2.27
C SER A 26 12.97 13.58 2.16
N ASN A 27 13.38 13.10 0.99
CA ASN A 27 14.64 12.42 0.74
C ASN A 27 14.88 11.22 1.70
N LEU A 28 13.79 10.60 2.16
CA LEU A 28 13.82 9.45 3.06
C LEU A 28 13.80 8.17 2.21
N PRO A 29 14.80 7.28 2.36
CA PRO A 29 14.79 6.00 1.65
C PRO A 29 13.74 5.07 2.29
N MET A 30 12.56 4.99 1.69
CA MET A 30 11.55 3.99 2.04
C MET A 30 11.65 2.80 1.08
N SER A 31 11.80 1.60 1.65
CA SER A 31 11.76 0.35 0.87
C SER A 31 10.32 0.01 0.48
N ASP A 32 10.14 -0.69 -0.64
CA ASP A 32 8.81 -1.12 -1.11
C ASP A 32 8.06 -1.97 -0.05
N ASP A 33 8.77 -2.82 0.71
CA ASP A 33 8.17 -3.61 1.79
C ASP A 33 7.65 -2.75 2.95
N MET A 34 8.31 -1.62 3.26
CA MET A 34 7.83 -0.68 4.29
C MET A 34 6.57 0.04 3.83
N LEU A 35 6.52 0.45 2.56
CA LEU A 35 5.35 1.07 1.96
C LEU A 35 4.16 0.09 1.91
N ASP A 36 4.41 -1.17 1.56
CA ASP A 36 3.39 -2.23 1.54
C ASP A 36 2.88 -2.53 2.95
N ALA A 37 3.76 -2.57 3.96
CA ALA A 37 3.37 -2.77 5.36
C ALA A 37 2.56 -1.60 5.94
N ALA A 38 2.94 -0.35 5.65
CA ALA A 38 2.21 0.84 6.08
C ALA A 38 0.80 0.90 5.46
N ALA A 39 0.71 0.63 4.15
CA ALA A 39 -0.56 0.56 3.45
C ALA A 39 -1.46 -0.58 3.97
N ALA A 40 -0.86 -1.74 4.29
CA ALA A 40 -1.57 -2.88 4.84
C ALA A 40 -2.14 -2.59 6.25
N ALA A 41 -1.35 -1.99 7.13
CA ALA A 41 -1.79 -1.58 8.46
C ALA A 41 -2.95 -0.58 8.42
N TYR A 42 -2.94 0.34 7.44
CA TYR A 42 -3.98 1.35 7.30
C TYR A 42 -5.36 0.78 6.93
N VAL A 43 -5.41 -0.28 6.11
CA VAL A 43 -6.68 -0.86 5.62
C VAL A 43 -7.08 -2.16 6.34
N GLY A 44 -6.28 -2.61 7.31
CA GLY A 44 -6.47 -3.90 7.98
C GLY A 44 -6.23 -5.10 7.06
N ALA A 45 -5.19 -5.03 6.24
CA ALA A 45 -4.74 -6.12 5.36
C ALA A 45 -3.33 -6.58 5.72
N THR A 46 -2.80 -7.56 4.98
CA THR A 46 -1.41 -8.01 5.09
C THR A 46 -0.54 -7.39 4.00
N ALA A 47 0.75 -7.16 4.28
CA ALA A 47 1.70 -6.65 3.28
C ALA A 47 1.77 -7.54 2.02
N ALA A 48 1.64 -8.86 2.20
CA ALA A 48 1.57 -9.81 1.09
C ALA A 48 0.34 -9.58 0.17
N GLN A 49 -0.82 -9.24 0.74
CA GLN A 49 -2.01 -8.89 -0.05
C GLN A 49 -1.80 -7.58 -0.82
N VAL A 50 -1.21 -6.56 -0.19
CA VAL A 50 -0.90 -5.29 -0.87
C VAL A 50 0.10 -5.51 -2.02
N LYS A 51 1.13 -6.33 -1.79
CA LYS A 51 2.09 -6.74 -2.82
C LYS A 51 1.43 -7.48 -3.99
N ALA A 52 0.47 -8.37 -3.70
CA ALA A 52 -0.31 -9.07 -4.73
C ALA A 52 -1.13 -8.07 -5.57
N TRP A 53 -1.87 -7.17 -4.90
CA TRP A 53 -2.68 -6.15 -5.56
C TRP A 53 -1.87 -5.22 -6.46
N ARG A 54 -0.66 -4.84 -6.03
CA ARG A 54 0.31 -4.06 -6.80
C ARG A 54 0.77 -4.80 -8.06
N SER A 55 0.97 -6.11 -7.94
CA SER A 55 1.40 -6.98 -9.04
C SER A 55 0.25 -7.33 -10.00
N GLY A 56 -0.95 -6.78 -9.78
CA GLY A 56 -2.14 -7.08 -10.58
C GLY A 56 -2.71 -8.48 -10.35
N ARG A 57 -2.26 -9.18 -9.30
CA ARG A 57 -2.73 -10.50 -8.89
C ARG A 57 -3.85 -10.41 -7.86
#